data_AF-A0A536F6Y2-F1
#
_entry.id   AF-A0A536F6Y2-F1
#
_cell.length_a   1.000
_cell.length_b   1.000
_cell.length_c   1.000
_cell.angle_alpha   90.00
_cell.angle_beta   90.00
_cell.angle_gamma   90.00
#
_symmetry.space_group_name_H-M   'P 1'
#
loop_
_entity.id
_entity.type
_entity.pdbx_description
1 polymer ?
#
loop_
_entity_poly.entity_id
_entity_poly.type
_entity_poly.pdbx_seq_one_letter_code
_entity_poly.pdbx_strand_id
1 'polypeptide(L)'
;MRVTRCPRCLAEDISADAHPSRRLVDGAAVPFLVCRNCFRAAELEFRIASDRVGLPYEQRPIRESLRLLVDFYTARRAESPDDPRIAIALDDVERRLAIAPVEPT
;
A
#
# COMPACT_ATOMS: atom_id res chain seq x y z
N MET A 1 -17.55 22.12 2.59
CA MET A 1 -16.28 21.39 2.74
C MET A 1 -15.69 21.18 1.34
N ARG A 2 -14.41 21.47 1.10
CA ARG A 2 -13.82 21.39 -0.24
C ARG A 2 -13.31 19.95 -0.46
N VAL A 3 -13.98 19.16 -1.30
CA VAL A 3 -13.58 17.78 -1.59
C VAL A 3 -12.26 17.80 -2.37
N THR A 4 -11.21 17.18 -1.83
CA THR A 4 -9.91 17.08 -2.51
C THR A 4 -9.88 15.78 -3.30
N ARG A 5 -9.89 15.87 -4.64
CA ARG A 5 -9.89 14.68 -5.51
C ARG A 5 -8.49 14.32 -6.01
N CYS A 6 -8.23 13.02 -6.17
CA CYS A 6 -7.03 12.55 -6.85
C CYS A 6 -7.09 12.91 -8.34
N PRO A 7 -6.10 13.61 -8.90
CA PRO A 7 -6.10 13.97 -10.32
C PRO A 7 -5.75 12.80 -11.25
N ARG A 8 -5.42 11.61 -10.70
CA ARG A 8 -5.15 10.39 -11.50
C ARG A 8 -6.35 9.46 -11.60
N CYS A 9 -6.98 9.12 -10.48
CA CYS A 9 -8.08 8.16 -10.43
C CYS A 9 -9.43 8.76 -10.00
N LEU A 10 -9.49 10.08 -9.78
CA LEU A 10 -10.69 10.82 -9.34
C LEU A 10 -11.24 10.43 -7.96
N ALA A 11 -10.53 9.59 -7.18
CA ALA A 11 -10.88 9.29 -5.80
C ALA A 11 -11.12 10.56 -5.00
N GLU A 12 -12.23 10.62 -4.28
CA GLU A 12 -12.64 11.80 -3.50
C GLU A 12 -12.02 11.81 -2.11
N ASP A 13 -11.96 13.00 -1.52
CA ASP A 13 -11.46 13.27 -0.17
C ASP A 13 -10.11 12.65 0.20
N ILE A 14 -9.12 12.75 -0.70
CA ILE A 14 -7.78 12.22 -0.47
C ILE A 14 -6.94 13.05 0.52
N SER A 15 -7.56 14.03 1.19
CA SER A 15 -6.86 15.02 2.00
C SER A 15 -6.03 14.39 3.14
N ALA A 16 -6.53 13.29 3.72
CA ALA A 16 -5.86 12.52 4.76
C ALA A 16 -4.77 11.55 4.25
N ASP A 17 -4.83 11.16 2.97
CA ASP A 17 -3.96 10.13 2.35
C ASP A 17 -3.23 10.65 1.10
N ALA A 18 -3.02 11.96 1.05
CA ALA A 18 -2.38 12.65 -0.04
C ALA A 18 -0.86 12.43 -0.03
N HIS A 19 -0.32 11.91 -1.14
CA HIS A 19 1.12 11.68 -1.31
C HIS A 19 1.69 12.64 -2.36
N PRO A 20 2.87 13.25 -2.10
CA PRO A 20 3.46 14.21 -3.02
C PRO A 20 3.98 13.52 -4.29
N SER A 21 3.49 13.95 -5.45
CA SER A 21 3.93 13.53 -6.77
C SER A 21 4.35 14.76 -7.58
N ARG A 22 5.00 14.54 -8.74
CA ARG A 22 5.42 15.61 -9.67
C ARG A 22 4.88 15.36 -11.06
N ARG A 23 4.46 16.42 -11.75
CA ARG A 23 4.10 16.42 -13.17
C ARG A 23 4.85 17.53 -13.89
N LEU A 24 5.01 17.39 -15.20
CA LEU A 24 5.53 18.47 -16.03
C LEU A 24 4.37 19.37 -16.49
N VAL A 25 4.52 20.68 -16.32
CA VAL A 25 3.62 21.72 -16.85
C VAL A 25 4.52 22.73 -17.55
N ASP A 26 4.36 22.90 -18.86
CA ASP A 26 5.19 23.79 -19.70
C ASP A 26 6.70 23.57 -19.51
N GLY A 27 7.11 22.30 -19.41
CA GLY A 27 8.50 21.90 -19.21
C GLY A 27 9.04 22.07 -17.77
N ALA A 28 8.27 22.67 -16.86
CA ALA A 28 8.62 22.81 -15.46
C ALA A 28 8.01 21.69 -14.60
N ALA A 29 8.78 21.15 -13.65
CA ALA A 29 8.28 20.19 -12.69
C ALA A 29 7.43 20.89 -11.61
N VAL A 30 6.15 20.54 -11.53
CA VAL A 30 5.19 21.10 -10.57
C VAL A 30 4.69 19.99 -9.62
N PRO A 31 4.71 20.22 -8.29
CA PRO A 31 4.21 19.26 -7.32
C PRO A 31 2.67 19.16 -7.36
N PHE A 32 2.14 17.97 -7.11
CA PHE A 32 0.71 17.73 -6.91
C PHE A 32 0.48 16.54 -5.99
N LEU A 33 -0.71 16.45 -5.38
CA LEU A 33 -1.06 15.37 -4.48
C LEU A 33 -1.83 14.27 -5.21
N VAL A 34 -1.48 13.02 -4.93
CA VAL A 34 -2.20 11.82 -5.41
C VAL A 34 -2.65 10.97 -4.24
N CYS A 35 -3.66 10.14 -4.45
CA CYS A 35 -3.99 9.12 -3.45
C CYS A 35 -2.84 8.11 -3.32
N ARG A 36 -2.79 7.42 -2.19
CA ARG A 36 -1.83 6.34 -1.91
C ARG A 36 -1.74 5.31 -3.04
N ASN A 37 -2.88 4.86 -3.59
CA ASN A 37 -2.90 3.88 -4.69
C ASN A 37 -2.27 4.41 -5.99
N CYS A 38 -2.25 5.73 -6.17
CA CYS A 38 -1.62 6.35 -7.31
C CYS A 38 -0.15 6.73 -7.05
N PHE A 39 0.36 6.59 -5.82
CA PHE A 39 1.72 6.92 -5.47
C PHE A 39 2.68 5.78 -5.85
N ARG A 40 3.11 5.79 -7.12
CA ARG A 40 3.88 4.71 -7.77
C ARG A 40 5.34 4.54 -7.35
N ALA A 41 5.93 5.42 -6.54
CA ALA A 41 7.39 5.40 -6.33
C ALA A 41 7.88 4.15 -5.59
N ALA A 42 7.32 3.86 -4.42
CA ALA A 42 7.72 2.70 -3.61
C ALA A 42 7.36 1.36 -4.29
N GLU A 43 6.21 1.30 -4.95
CA GLU A 43 5.78 0.12 -5.72
C GLU A 43 6.71 -0.15 -6.93
N LEU A 44 7.11 0.91 -7.64
CA LEU A 44 8.01 0.82 -8.79
C LEU A 44 9.41 0.36 -8.36
N GLU A 45 9.93 0.90 -7.26
CA GLU A 45 11.21 0.49 -6.69
C GLU A 45 11.20 -0.99 -6.31
N PHE A 46 10.14 -1.45 -5.64
CA PHE A 46 9.98 -2.85 -5.26
C PHE A 46 9.90 -3.77 -6.49
N ARG A 47 9.13 -3.39 -7.50
CA ARG A 47 9.03 -4.15 -8.76
C ARG A 47 10.37 -4.26 -9.49
N ILE A 48 11.14 -3.17 -9.57
CA ILE A 48 12.49 -3.17 -10.17
C ILE A 48 13.42 -4.09 -9.38
N ALA A 49 13.35 -4.06 -8.04
CA ALA A 49 14.15 -4.93 -7.20
C ALA A 49 13.83 -6.41 -7.43
N SER A 50 12.54 -6.78 -7.49
CA SER A 50 12.08 -8.15 -7.79
C SER A 50 12.59 -8.63 -9.16
N ASP A 51 12.49 -7.80 -10.19
CA ASP A 51 12.95 -8.13 -11.55
C ASP A 51 14.46 -8.41 -11.60
N ARG A 52 15.27 -7.58 -10.92
CA ARG A 52 16.74 -7.75 -10.85
C ARG A 52 17.18 -9.08 -10.24
N VAL A 53 16.36 -9.66 -9.37
CA VAL A 53 16.65 -10.94 -8.71
C VAL A 53 15.86 -12.12 -9.31
N GLY A 54 15.16 -11.90 -10.43
CA GLY A 54 14.38 -12.93 -11.12
C GLY A 54 13.14 -13.40 -10.34
N LEU A 55 12.61 -12.58 -9.43
CA LEU A 55 11.40 -12.88 -8.68
C LEU A 55 10.17 -12.28 -9.37
N PRO A 56 9.11 -13.08 -9.60
CA PRO A 56 7.87 -12.56 -10.16
C PRO A 56 7.23 -11.58 -9.18
N TYR A 57 6.78 -10.43 -9.69
CA TYR A 57 6.00 -9.45 -8.95
C TYR A 57 4.58 -9.38 -9.50
N GLU A 58 3.61 -9.51 -8.61
CA GLU A 58 2.19 -9.38 -8.94
C GLU A 58 1.52 -8.46 -7.92
N GLN A 59 0.82 -7.44 -8.43
CA GLN A 59 -0.01 -6.60 -7.58
C GLN A 59 -1.30 -7.36 -7.22
N ARG A 60 -1.51 -7.62 -5.94
CA ARG A 60 -2.71 -8.30 -5.43
C ARG A 60 -3.65 -7.34 -4.71
N PRO A 61 -4.98 -7.61 -4.69
CA PRO A 61 -5.92 -6.89 -3.85
C PRO A 61 -5.48 -6.91 -2.38
N ILE A 62 -5.54 -5.75 -1.71
CA ILE A 62 -5.02 -5.60 -0.34
C ILE A 62 -5.56 -6.65 0.65
N ARG A 63 -6.84 -7.02 0.56
CA ARG A 63 -7.44 -8.02 1.44
C ARG A 63 -6.88 -9.42 1.21
N GLU A 64 -6.56 -9.76 -0.03
CA GLU A 64 -5.90 -11.03 -0.35
C GLU A 64 -4.47 -11.05 0.18
N SER A 65 -3.73 -9.97 -0.04
CA SER A 65 -2.37 -9.81 0.49
C SER A 65 -2.32 -9.91 2.02
N LEU A 66 -3.27 -9.29 2.73
CA LEU A 66 -3.34 -9.36 4.20
C LEU A 66 -3.62 -10.79 4.68
N ARG A 67 -4.49 -11.56 4.02
CA ARG A 67 -4.73 -12.97 4.38
C ARG A 67 -3.47 -13.82 4.21
N LEU A 68 -2.77 -13.65 3.08
CA LEU A 68 -1.49 -14.33 2.85
C LEU A 68 -0.44 -13.97 3.92
N LEU A 69 -0.43 -12.72 4.39
CA LEU A 69 0.46 -12.28 5.47
C LEU A 69 0.10 -12.89 6.82
N VAL A 70 -1.19 -13.10 7.12
CA VAL A 70 -1.62 -13.83 8.34
C VAL A 70 -1.05 -15.24 8.32
N ASP A 71 -1.22 -15.96 7.21
CA ASP A 71 -0.69 -17.33 7.06
C ASP A 71 0.84 -17.36 7.22
N PHE A 72 1.53 -16.42 6.56
CA PHE A 72 2.98 -16.28 6.64
C PHE A 72 3.48 -16.04 8.07
N TYR A 73 2.90 -15.06 8.78
CA TYR A 73 3.35 -14.73 10.14
C TYR A 73 2.93 -15.79 11.16
N THR A 74 1.82 -16.48 10.94
CA THR A 74 1.42 -17.63 11.77
C THR A 74 2.43 -18.76 11.67
N ALA A 75 2.84 -19.12 10.44
CA ALA A 75 3.88 -20.13 10.23
C ALA A 75 5.22 -19.71 10.87
N ARG A 76 5.63 -18.44 10.68
CA ARG A 76 6.84 -17.89 11.29
C ARG A 76 6.81 -17.90 12.82
N ARG A 77 5.65 -17.61 13.42
CA ARG A 77 5.48 -17.64 14.88
C ARG A 77 5.62 -19.05 15.44
N ALA A 78 5.17 -20.08 14.71
CA ALA A 78 5.37 -21.47 15.11
C ALA A 78 6.86 -21.86 15.11
N GLU A 79 7.63 -21.36 14.14
CA GLU A 79 9.07 -21.62 14.03
C GLU A 79 9.93 -20.77 15.00
N SER A 80 9.42 -19.63 15.45
CA SER A 80 10.14 -18.66 16.28
C SER A 80 9.20 -17.98 17.28
N PRO A 81 8.72 -18.73 18.30
CA PRO A 81 7.65 -18.28 19.19
C PRO A 81 8.04 -17.08 20.07
N ASP A 82 9.34 -16.93 20.36
CA ASP A 82 9.85 -15.90 21.26
C ASP A 82 10.28 -14.61 20.54
N ASP A 83 10.13 -14.51 19.21
CA ASP A 83 10.48 -13.28 18.49
C ASP A 83 9.31 -12.26 18.56
N PRO A 84 9.45 -11.17 19.34
CA PRO A 84 8.38 -10.20 19.52
C PRO A 84 8.05 -9.45 18.23
N ARG A 85 8.97 -9.39 17.25
CA ARG A 85 8.74 -8.70 15.98
C ARG A 85 7.68 -9.42 15.15
N ILE A 86 7.65 -10.76 15.21
CA ILE A 86 6.65 -11.58 14.52
C ILE A 86 5.27 -11.35 15.13
N ALA A 87 5.18 -11.33 16.45
CA ALA A 87 3.92 -11.05 17.16
C ALA A 87 3.38 -9.65 16.82
N ILE A 88 4.24 -8.62 16.87
CA ILE A 88 3.85 -7.25 16.51
C ILE A 88 3.37 -7.15 15.06
N ALA A 89 4.05 -7.81 14.13
CA ALA A 89 3.68 -7.79 12.72
C ALA A 89 2.35 -8.51 12.48
N LEU A 90 2.13 -9.67 13.11
CA LEU A 90 0.87 -10.42 13.02
C LEU A 90 -0.30 -9.58 13.57
N ASP A 91 -0.14 -8.96 14.74
CA ASP A 91 -1.15 -8.11 15.37
C ASP A 91 -1.52 -6.89 14.49
N ASP A 92 -0.55 -6.29 13.78
CA ASP A 92 -0.83 -5.20 12.83
C ASP A 92 -1.62 -5.70 11.62
N VAL A 93 -1.23 -6.84 11.04
CA VAL A 93 -1.91 -7.43 9.88
C VAL A 93 -3.36 -7.81 10.23
N GLU A 94 -3.58 -8.49 11.35
CA GLU A 94 -4.91 -8.90 11.81
C GLU A 94 -5.81 -7.70 12.07
N ARG A 95 -5.29 -6.67 12.73
CA ARG A 95 -6.01 -5.41 12.97
C ARG A 95 -6.45 -4.74 11.67
N ARG A 96 -5.58 -4.70 10.66
CA ARG A 96 -5.91 -4.14 9.33
C ARG A 96 -6.94 -4.98 8.59
N LEU A 97 -6.87 -6.31 8.71
CA LEU A 97 -7.82 -7.21 8.05
C LEU A 97 -9.23 -7.11 8.66
N ALA A 98 -9.32 -6.82 9.95
CA ALA A 98 -10.56 -6.58 10.69
C ALA A 98 -11.28 -5.29 10.26
N ILE A 99 -10.60 -4.35 9.59
CA ILE A 99 -11.24 -3.17 9.02
C ILE A 99 -12.16 -3.62 7.88
N ALA A 100 -13.45 -3.31 8.01
CA ALA A 100 -14.45 -3.63 7.00
C ALA A 100 -14.16 -2.86 5.69
N PRO A 101 -14.48 -3.42 4.52
CA PRO A 101 -14.47 -2.67 3.27
C PRO A 101 -15.39 -1.45 3.38
N VAL A 102 -14.98 -0.32 2.81
CA VAL A 102 -15.86 0.84 2.66
C VAL A 102 -16.86 0.50 1.54
N GLU A 103 -18.15 0.51 1.86
CA GLU A 103 -19.19 0.34 0.84
C GLU A 103 -19.18 1.55 -0.11
N PRO A 104 -19.27 1.32 -1.44
CA PRO A 104 -19.34 2.42 -2.39
C PRO A 104 -20.68 3.15 -2.22
N THR A 105 -20.61 4.46 -1.93
CA THR A 105 -21.75 5.39 -1.90
C THR A 105 -22.25 5.76 -3.29
#